data_AF-A0A818F7Y9-F1
#
_entry.id   AF-A0A818F7Y9-F1
#
_cell.length_a   1.000
_cell.length_b   1.000
_cell.length_c   1.000
_cell.angle_alpha   90.00
_cell.angle_beta   90.00
_cell.angle_gamma   90.00
#
_symmetry.space_group_name_H-M   'P 1'
#
loop_
_entity.id
_entity.type
_entity.pdbx_description
1 polymer ?
#
loop_
_entity_poly.entity_id
_entity_poly.type
_entity_poly.pdbx_seq_one_letter_code
_entity_poly.pdbx_strand_id
1 'polypeptide(L)'
;MVEKAHRLLAVHPISVSFIIQPERTNIYDEFQKRISLLKQQQQSSEMKTVSAKIGKGTIEVEMGDITTQKVDVIIGSSSSQILKDTIIRTAGEEVKTAYDNEYKSNPKSTLISTLPGRLACKRIFFLQWKPDKDEAVLRQSIIDFVWTVIQNVISHNYTSIAFPAIGCGKHGCSVDIVVKTMAKEIKNQLSMRNLPLKVKFVVQLEQQNVYDEFCKQVLITPAGKATFFLISKVQLIRNLSTLHFFFRHTFLDSIFNADYEYFLIFSI
;
A
#
# COMPACT_ATOMS: atom_id res chain seq x y z
N MET A 1 -17.78 -6.62 24.65
CA MET A 1 -18.49 -6.11 23.45
C MET A 1 -17.59 -6.17 22.21
N VAL A 2 -16.42 -5.50 22.22
CA VAL A 2 -15.46 -5.49 21.09
C VAL A 2 -15.03 -6.89 20.64
N GLU A 3 -14.68 -7.79 21.56
CA GLU A 3 -14.31 -9.17 21.22
C GLU A 3 -15.47 -9.98 20.63
N LYS A 4 -16.70 -9.77 21.12
CA LYS A 4 -17.90 -10.43 20.57
C LYS A 4 -18.19 -9.91 19.14
N ALA A 5 -18.07 -8.61 18.92
CA ALA A 5 -18.19 -8.01 17.58
C ALA A 5 -17.09 -8.51 16.64
N HIS A 6 -15.86 -8.64 17.13
CA HIS A 6 -14.74 -9.20 16.38
C HIS A 6 -15.01 -10.64 15.90
N ARG A 7 -15.55 -11.50 16.78
CA ARG A 7 -15.95 -12.87 16.41
C ARG A 7 -17.07 -12.90 15.35
N LEU A 8 -18.03 -11.99 15.42
CA LEU A 8 -19.13 -11.91 14.43
C LEU A 8 -18.64 -11.40 13.07
N LEU A 9 -17.73 -10.44 13.05
CA LEU A 9 -17.10 -9.89 11.85
C LEU A 9 -16.18 -10.90 11.13
N ALA A 10 -15.70 -11.92 11.85
CA ALA A 10 -14.89 -12.99 11.26
C ALA A 10 -15.73 -13.98 10.41
N VAL A 11 -17.04 -14.04 10.64
CA VAL A 11 -17.93 -15.05 10.04
C VAL A 11 -18.91 -14.45 9.03
N HIS A 12 -19.22 -13.15 9.15
CA HIS A 12 -20.21 -12.48 8.29
C HIS A 12 -19.74 -11.09 7.83
N PRO A 13 -20.02 -10.69 6.57
CA PRO A 13 -19.71 -9.36 6.06
C PRO A 13 -20.74 -8.35 6.59
N ILE A 14 -20.61 -7.99 7.87
CA ILE A 14 -21.51 -7.05 8.56
C ILE A 14 -20.73 -5.79 8.90
N SER A 15 -21.36 -4.62 8.77
CA SER A 15 -20.82 -3.37 9.31
C SER A 15 -21.39 -3.14 10.71
N VAL A 16 -20.51 -2.89 11.69
CA VAL A 16 -20.90 -2.64 13.08
C VAL A 16 -20.49 -1.22 13.45
N SER A 17 -21.47 -0.36 13.69
CA SER A 17 -21.26 1.02 14.17
C SER A 17 -21.50 1.10 15.67
N PHE A 18 -20.56 1.73 16.38
CA PHE A 18 -20.69 2.00 17.81
C PHE A 18 -20.98 3.48 17.99
N ILE A 19 -22.15 3.79 18.56
CA ILE A 19 -22.52 5.15 18.94
C ILE A 19 -22.19 5.30 20.42
N ILE A 20 -21.21 6.16 20.72
CA ILE A 20 -20.82 6.48 22.09
C ILE A 20 -21.32 7.89 22.38
N GLN A 21 -22.02 8.06 23.50
CA GLN A 21 -22.49 9.36 23.95
C GLN A 21 -21.30 10.32 24.14
N PRO A 22 -21.41 11.60 23.72
CA PRO A 22 -20.31 12.57 23.77
C PRO A 22 -19.68 12.75 25.17
N GLU A 23 -20.49 12.64 26.22
CA GLU A 23 -20.11 12.77 27.62
C GLU A 23 -19.35 11.56 28.20
N ARG A 24 -19.30 10.42 27.49
CA ARG A 24 -18.64 9.18 27.94
C ARG A 24 -17.22 9.05 27.36
N THR A 25 -16.36 10.02 27.64
CA THR A 25 -14.99 10.09 27.11
C THR A 25 -14.12 8.90 27.55
N ASN A 26 -14.26 8.44 28.79
CA ASN A 26 -13.55 7.27 29.31
C ASN A 26 -13.85 5.97 28.54
N ILE A 27 -15.10 5.80 28.08
CA ILE A 27 -15.51 4.65 27.26
C ILE A 27 -14.93 4.79 25.84
N TYR A 28 -14.96 6.00 25.28
CA TYR A 28 -14.39 6.30 23.97
C TYR A 28 -12.88 5.99 23.92
N ASP A 29 -12.12 6.44 24.91
CA ASP A 29 -10.67 6.25 24.97
C ASP A 29 -10.30 4.78 25.15
N GLU A 30 -10.99 4.06 26.05
CA GLU A 30 -10.77 2.63 26.27
C GLU A 30 -11.15 1.80 25.02
N PHE A 31 -12.20 2.21 24.31
CA PHE A 31 -12.61 1.59 23.06
C PHE A 31 -11.55 1.80 21.96
N GLN A 32 -11.06 3.04 21.79
CA GLN A 32 -9.99 3.32 20.85
C GLN A 32 -8.71 2.52 21.17
N LYS A 33 -8.35 2.41 22.45
CA LYS A 33 -7.22 1.62 22.91
C LYS A 33 -7.37 0.15 22.56
N ARG A 34 -8.51 -0.47 22.85
CA ARG A 34 -8.77 -1.89 22.55
C ARG A 34 -8.85 -2.19 21.06
N ILE A 35 -9.42 -1.30 20.25
CA ILE A 35 -9.36 -1.42 18.78
C ILE A 35 -7.93 -1.35 18.27
N SER A 36 -7.11 -0.47 18.84
CA SER A 36 -5.69 -0.34 18.47
C SER A 36 -4.91 -1.60 18.85
N LEU A 37 -5.15 -2.17 20.03
CA LEU A 37 -4.57 -3.43 20.49
C LEU A 37 -4.99 -4.62 19.63
N LEU A 38 -6.26 -4.72 19.24
CA LEU A 38 -6.74 -5.80 18.36
C LEU A 38 -6.16 -5.70 16.95
N LYS A 39 -5.94 -4.48 16.43
CA LYS A 39 -5.21 -4.26 15.17
C LYS A 39 -3.76 -4.71 15.27
N GLN A 40 -3.10 -4.43 16.39
CA GLN A 40 -1.72 -4.85 16.66
C GLN A 40 -1.59 -6.37 16.86
N GLN A 41 -2.56 -7.01 17.54
CA GLN A 41 -2.59 -8.47 17.74
C GLN A 41 -2.87 -9.24 16.44
N GLN A 42 -3.59 -8.66 15.48
CA GLN A 42 -3.72 -9.23 14.13
C GLN A 42 -2.48 -9.00 13.24
N GLN A 43 -1.55 -8.12 13.62
CA GLN A 43 -0.35 -7.80 12.85
C GLN A 43 0.90 -8.60 13.27
N SER A 44 0.87 -9.36 14.37
CA SER A 44 2.06 -10.10 14.86
C SER A 44 2.20 -11.53 14.33
N SER A 45 1.39 -11.96 13.36
CA SER A 45 1.58 -13.22 12.63
C SER A 45 1.16 -13.04 11.17
N GLU A 46 2.14 -13.11 10.27
CA GLU A 46 2.10 -12.85 8.80
C GLU A 46 2.25 -11.38 8.38
N MET A 47 3.36 -11.06 7.70
CA MET A 47 3.50 -9.80 6.95
C MET A 47 2.39 -9.76 5.89
N LYS A 48 1.50 -8.77 6.01
CA LYS A 48 0.32 -8.64 5.16
C LYS A 48 0.74 -8.25 3.74
N THR A 49 0.80 -9.22 2.83
CA THR A 49 0.95 -8.95 1.38
C THR A 49 -0.44 -8.82 0.76
N VAL A 50 -0.70 -7.70 0.08
CA VAL A 50 -1.92 -7.49 -0.73
C VAL A 50 -1.61 -7.76 -2.19
N SER A 51 -2.45 -8.50 -2.90
CA SER A 51 -2.21 -8.86 -4.31
C SER A 51 -3.45 -8.66 -5.18
N ALA A 52 -3.25 -8.19 -6.41
CA ALA A 52 -4.29 -8.07 -7.42
C ALA A 52 -3.80 -8.55 -8.79
N LYS A 53 -4.62 -9.37 -9.46
CA LYS A 53 -4.35 -9.85 -10.82
C LYS A 53 -4.87 -8.86 -11.85
N ILE A 54 -4.02 -8.48 -12.81
CA ILE A 54 -4.34 -7.53 -13.89
C ILE A 54 -4.03 -8.21 -15.22
N GLY A 55 -5.06 -8.79 -15.87
CA GLY A 55 -4.86 -9.62 -17.06
C GLY A 55 -3.96 -10.82 -16.75
N LYS A 56 -2.84 -10.95 -17.47
CA LYS A 56 -1.78 -11.95 -17.21
C LYS A 56 -0.76 -11.52 -16.15
N GLY A 57 -0.75 -10.25 -15.76
CA GLY A 57 0.16 -9.70 -14.77
C GLY A 57 -0.41 -9.74 -13.34
N THR A 58 0.43 -9.42 -12.36
CA THR A 58 0.05 -9.33 -10.94
C THR A 58 0.74 -8.14 -10.30
N ILE A 59 0.02 -7.43 -9.43
CA ILE A 59 0.57 -6.36 -8.60
C ILE A 59 0.46 -6.82 -7.14
N GLU A 60 1.58 -6.80 -6.41
CA GLU A 60 1.67 -7.11 -4.98
C GLU A 60 2.12 -5.85 -4.21
N VAL A 61 1.63 -5.68 -2.99
CA VAL A 61 2.05 -4.63 -2.04
C VAL A 61 2.46 -5.32 -0.74
N GLU A 62 3.66 -5.05 -0.28
CA GLU A 62 4.27 -5.66 0.90
C GLU A 62 4.96 -4.60 1.75
N MET A 63 4.90 -4.75 3.08
CA MET A 63 5.79 -4.00 3.95
C MET A 63 7.10 -4.76 4.12
N GLY A 64 8.23 -4.12 3.87
CA GLY A 64 9.53 -4.77 3.99
C GLY A 64 10.70 -3.95 3.48
N ASP A 65 11.83 -4.64 3.35
CA ASP A 65 13.06 -4.11 2.77
C ASP A 65 13.13 -4.51 1.29
N ILE A 66 13.39 -3.54 0.41
CA ILE A 66 13.50 -3.80 -1.02
C ILE A 66 14.75 -4.63 -1.37
N THR A 67 15.79 -4.58 -0.54
CA THR A 67 17.04 -5.31 -0.79
C THR A 67 16.93 -6.82 -0.53
N THR A 68 15.88 -7.27 0.17
CA THR A 68 15.64 -8.69 0.46
C THR A 68 14.76 -9.37 -0.59
N GLN A 69 14.27 -8.62 -1.58
CA GLN A 69 13.32 -9.10 -2.56
C GLN A 69 13.96 -10.04 -3.58
N LYS A 70 13.24 -11.11 -3.92
CA LYS A 70 13.61 -12.09 -4.94
C LYS A 70 12.80 -11.85 -6.21
N VAL A 71 13.32 -10.99 -7.08
CA VAL A 71 12.68 -10.55 -8.34
C VAL A 71 13.75 -10.37 -9.41
N ASP A 72 13.38 -10.30 -10.69
CA ASP A 72 14.37 -10.08 -11.75
C ASP A 72 14.98 -8.68 -11.67
N VAL A 73 14.19 -7.65 -11.36
CA VAL A 73 14.64 -6.26 -11.30
C VAL A 73 14.31 -5.59 -9.97
N ILE A 74 15.29 -4.98 -9.33
CA ILE A 74 15.09 -4.06 -8.21
C ILE A 74 15.22 -2.62 -8.70
N ILE A 75 14.26 -1.77 -8.34
CA ILE A 75 14.30 -0.34 -8.66
C ILE A 75 14.94 0.44 -7.50
N GLY A 76 15.99 1.18 -7.82
CA GLY A 76 16.59 2.20 -6.97
C GLY A 76 16.28 3.62 -7.46
N SER A 77 16.77 4.62 -6.74
CA SER A 77 16.64 6.02 -7.14
C SER A 77 17.97 6.74 -7.02
N SER A 78 18.45 7.31 -8.12
CA SER A 78 19.64 8.17 -8.16
C SER A 78 19.42 9.49 -7.41
N SER A 79 18.16 9.89 -7.24
CA SER A 79 17.75 11.13 -6.55
C SER A 79 17.56 10.95 -5.04
N SER A 80 17.50 9.71 -4.54
CA SER A 80 17.39 9.41 -3.11
C SER A 80 18.70 8.81 -2.61
N GLN A 81 19.51 9.62 -1.91
CA GLN A 81 20.79 9.17 -1.38
C GLN A 81 20.62 7.98 -0.42
N ILE A 82 19.62 8.04 0.47
CA ILE A 82 19.35 6.98 1.46
C ILE A 82 19.01 5.65 0.77
N LEU A 83 18.12 5.67 -0.23
CA LEU A 83 17.72 4.45 -0.94
C LEU A 83 18.88 3.90 -1.77
N LYS A 84 19.58 4.77 -2.51
CA LYS A 84 20.75 4.39 -3.31
C LYS A 84 21.82 3.76 -2.44
N ASP A 85 22.19 4.39 -1.33
CA ASP A 85 23.24 3.90 -0.44
C ASP A 85 22.82 2.58 0.24
N THR A 86 21.55 2.42 0.60
CA THR A 86 21.03 1.16 1.16
C THR A 86 21.16 0.00 0.17
N ILE A 87 20.75 0.22 -1.09
CA ILE A 87 20.87 -0.78 -2.15
C ILE A 87 22.34 -1.08 -2.43
N ILE A 88 23.17 -0.06 -2.66
CA ILE A 88 24.60 -0.23 -2.98
C ILE A 88 25.35 -0.94 -1.84
N ARG A 89 25.13 -0.52 -0.58
CA ARG A 89 25.77 -1.14 0.59
C ARG A 89 25.44 -2.63 0.70
N THR A 90 24.21 -3.01 0.38
CA THR A 90 23.77 -4.40 0.45
C THR A 90 24.24 -5.20 -0.76
N ALA A 91 24.27 -4.57 -1.94
CA ALA A 91 24.69 -5.18 -3.19
C ALA A 91 26.21 -5.41 -3.27
N GLY A 92 27.03 -4.49 -2.75
CA GLY A 92 28.50 -4.60 -2.76
C GLY A 92 29.21 -3.48 -3.52
N GLU A 93 30.52 -3.40 -3.32
CA GLU A 93 31.39 -2.35 -3.88
C GLU A 93 31.46 -2.40 -5.42
N GLU A 94 31.26 -3.58 -6.00
CA GLU A 94 31.20 -3.77 -7.46
C GLU A 94 30.03 -3.01 -8.08
N VAL A 95 28.87 -2.97 -7.39
CA VAL A 95 27.69 -2.22 -7.84
C VAL A 95 27.94 -0.73 -7.67
N LYS A 96 28.60 -0.32 -6.58
CA LYS A 96 29.00 1.08 -6.37
C LYS A 96 29.89 1.57 -7.52
N THR A 97 30.93 0.81 -7.83
CA THR A 97 31.90 1.15 -8.89
C THR A 97 31.23 1.24 -10.26
N ALA A 98 30.37 0.27 -10.58
CA ALA A 98 29.61 0.28 -11.83
C ALA A 98 28.68 1.49 -11.93
N TYR A 99 27.92 1.79 -10.86
CA TYR A 99 27.05 2.96 -10.80
C TYR A 99 27.84 4.26 -10.96
N ASP A 100 28.94 4.43 -10.23
CA ASP A 100 29.76 5.65 -10.24
C ASP A 100 30.39 5.88 -11.63
N ASN A 101 30.84 4.82 -12.30
CA ASN A 101 31.39 4.91 -13.66
C ASN A 101 30.33 5.35 -14.68
N GLU A 102 29.14 4.72 -14.65
CA GLU A 102 28.02 5.09 -15.52
C GLU A 102 27.55 6.52 -15.25
N TYR A 103 27.41 6.89 -13.97
CA TYR A 103 27.00 8.24 -13.58
C TYR A 103 28.05 9.29 -13.98
N LYS A 104 29.34 8.99 -13.86
CA LYS A 104 30.42 9.90 -14.29
C LYS A 104 30.46 10.05 -15.82
N SER A 105 30.20 8.98 -16.56
CA SER A 105 30.15 9.00 -18.02
C SER A 105 28.92 9.76 -18.54
N ASN A 106 27.76 9.54 -17.95
CA ASN A 106 26.51 10.20 -18.33
C ASN A 106 25.68 10.62 -17.10
N PRO A 107 25.98 11.78 -16.49
CA PRO A 107 25.27 12.28 -15.30
C PRO A 107 23.79 12.62 -15.54
N LYS A 108 23.39 12.74 -16.81
CA LYS A 108 22.02 13.05 -17.23
C LYS A 108 21.23 11.79 -17.61
N SER A 109 21.80 10.60 -17.42
CA SER A 109 21.08 9.36 -17.70
C SER A 109 19.87 9.23 -16.80
N THR A 110 18.69 9.04 -17.41
CA THR A 110 17.43 8.84 -16.68
C THR A 110 17.37 7.48 -15.99
N LEU A 111 18.15 6.50 -16.48
CA LEU A 111 18.25 5.15 -15.93
C LEU A 111 19.71 4.67 -16.01
N ILE A 112 20.26 4.26 -14.87
CA ILE A 112 21.54 3.57 -14.77
C ILE A 112 21.26 2.11 -14.43
N SER A 113 21.72 1.20 -15.28
CA SER A 113 21.55 -0.25 -15.10
C SER A 113 22.84 -0.86 -14.57
N THR A 114 22.72 -1.66 -13.51
CA THR A 114 23.86 -2.35 -12.90
C THR A 114 23.58 -3.84 -12.73
N LEU A 115 24.65 -4.62 -12.55
CA LEU A 115 24.57 -6.01 -12.10
C LEU A 115 24.07 -6.07 -10.64
N PRO A 116 23.56 -7.23 -10.17
CA PRO A 116 22.88 -7.32 -8.88
C PRO A 116 23.82 -7.33 -7.67
N GLY A 117 25.12 -7.59 -7.88
CA GLY A 117 26.06 -7.89 -6.81
C GLY A 117 25.55 -9.05 -5.95
N ARG A 118 25.41 -8.82 -4.64
CA ARG A 118 24.89 -9.76 -3.65
C ARG A 118 23.37 -9.81 -3.55
N LEU A 119 22.63 -8.94 -4.23
CA LEU A 119 21.16 -8.96 -4.17
C LEU A 119 20.60 -10.15 -4.94
N ALA A 120 19.48 -10.70 -4.45
CA ALA A 120 18.79 -11.81 -5.08
C ALA A 120 17.92 -11.37 -6.29
N CYS A 121 18.52 -10.61 -7.20
CA CYS A 121 17.91 -10.15 -8.45
C CYS A 121 18.82 -10.36 -9.66
N LYS A 122 18.35 -10.06 -10.87
CA LYS A 122 19.17 -10.11 -12.10
C LYS A 122 19.76 -8.76 -12.46
N ARG A 123 19.06 -7.65 -12.16
CA ARG A 123 19.50 -6.27 -12.41
C ARG A 123 18.98 -5.31 -11.36
N ILE A 124 19.72 -4.22 -11.19
CA ILE A 124 19.27 -3.05 -10.43
C ILE A 124 19.20 -1.86 -11.39
N PHE A 125 18.04 -1.22 -11.46
CA PHE A 125 17.85 0.02 -12.23
C PHE A 125 17.75 1.19 -11.27
N PHE A 126 18.73 2.10 -11.32
CA PHE A 126 18.69 3.36 -10.59
C PHE A 126 18.13 4.45 -11.50
N LEU A 127 16.97 4.99 -11.14
CA LEU A 127 16.33 6.04 -11.93
C LEU A 127 16.58 7.42 -11.35
N GLN A 128 16.85 8.36 -12.24
CA GLN A 128 16.93 9.78 -11.91
C GLN A 128 15.55 10.41 -12.07
N TRP A 129 14.73 10.30 -11.03
CA TRP A 129 13.41 10.92 -10.96
C TRP A 129 13.32 11.81 -9.73
N LYS A 130 12.72 12.99 -9.87
CA LYS A 130 12.44 13.92 -8.76
C LYS A 130 11.01 14.39 -8.89
N PRO A 131 10.25 14.45 -7.80
CA PRO A 131 8.89 14.93 -7.87
C PRO A 131 8.86 16.45 -8.09
N ASP A 132 7.88 16.90 -8.87
CA ASP A 132 7.58 18.32 -9.07
C ASP A 132 6.47 18.78 -8.10
N LYS A 133 6.38 20.10 -7.87
CA LYS A 133 5.29 20.71 -7.08
C LYS A 133 4.02 20.87 -7.92
N ASP A 134 4.15 21.08 -9.22
CA ASP A 134 3.00 21.11 -10.13
C ASP A 134 2.44 19.70 -10.28
N GLU A 135 1.15 19.53 -9.99
CA GLU A 135 0.57 18.19 -9.99
C GLU A 135 0.47 17.56 -11.38
N ALA A 136 0.32 18.36 -12.45
CA ALA A 136 0.24 17.84 -13.81
C ALA A 136 1.61 17.34 -14.27
N VAL A 137 2.66 18.13 -14.00
CA VAL A 137 4.06 17.74 -14.25
C VAL A 137 4.44 16.52 -13.41
N LEU A 138 4.05 16.50 -12.13
CA LEU A 138 4.27 15.34 -11.25
C LEU A 138 3.65 14.08 -11.84
N ARG A 139 2.37 14.12 -12.23
CA ARG A 139 1.68 12.98 -12.82
C ARG A 139 2.36 12.49 -14.09
N GLN A 140 2.69 13.40 -15.01
CA GLN A 140 3.34 13.03 -16.26
C GLN A 140 4.72 12.41 -16.01
N SER A 141 5.52 12.98 -15.12
CA SER A 141 6.84 12.44 -14.79
C SER A 141 6.78 11.02 -14.20
N ILE A 142 5.73 10.68 -13.45
CA ILE A 142 5.51 9.33 -12.91
C ILE A 142 5.13 8.37 -14.04
N ILE A 143 4.30 8.81 -14.98
CA ILE A 143 3.92 8.02 -16.16
C ILE A 143 5.17 7.69 -16.98
N ASP A 144 6.00 8.70 -17.26
CA ASP A 144 7.25 8.52 -18.02
C ASP A 144 8.22 7.60 -17.26
N PHE A 145 8.34 7.77 -15.93
CA PHE A 145 9.13 6.90 -15.07
C PHE A 145 8.69 5.43 -15.17
N VAL A 146 7.39 5.15 -15.00
CA VAL A 146 6.85 3.78 -15.09
C VAL A 146 7.07 3.23 -16.49
N TRP A 147 6.82 4.04 -17.53
CA TRP A 147 7.01 3.63 -18.91
C TRP A 147 8.45 3.22 -19.20
N THR A 148 9.43 4.06 -18.83
CA THR A 148 10.87 3.76 -19.01
C THR A 148 11.25 2.44 -18.35
N VAL A 149 10.79 2.21 -17.12
CA VAL A 149 11.08 0.97 -16.39
C VAL A 149 10.46 -0.24 -17.09
N ILE A 150 9.18 -0.18 -17.44
CA ILE A 150 8.46 -1.30 -18.06
C ILE A 150 9.04 -1.61 -19.45
N GLN A 151 9.43 -0.61 -20.25
CA GLN A 151 10.09 -0.86 -21.53
C GLN A 151 11.40 -1.63 -21.35
N ASN A 152 12.22 -1.26 -20.36
CA ASN A 152 13.47 -1.95 -20.07
C ASN A 152 13.26 -3.38 -19.54
N VAL A 153 12.20 -3.60 -18.75
CA VAL A 153 11.81 -4.94 -18.28
C VAL A 153 11.42 -5.83 -19.47
N ILE A 154 10.61 -5.31 -20.39
CA ILE A 154 10.16 -6.04 -21.58
C ILE A 154 11.33 -6.36 -22.50
N SER A 155 12.19 -5.38 -22.82
CA SER A 155 13.30 -5.56 -23.76
C SER A 155 14.32 -6.62 -23.31
N HIS A 156 14.41 -6.87 -22.00
CA HIS A 156 15.30 -7.86 -21.42
C HIS A 156 14.58 -9.15 -20.98
N ASN A 157 13.30 -9.32 -21.31
CA ASN A 157 12.48 -10.49 -20.94
C ASN A 157 12.44 -10.76 -19.43
N TYR A 158 12.45 -9.71 -18.60
CA TYR A 158 12.25 -9.85 -17.16
C TYR A 158 10.76 -10.02 -16.84
N THR A 159 10.48 -10.86 -15.84
CA THR A 159 9.13 -11.32 -15.47
C THR A 159 8.69 -10.88 -14.08
N SER A 160 9.61 -10.30 -13.30
CA SER A 160 9.30 -9.75 -11.98
C SER A 160 10.11 -8.50 -11.65
N ILE A 161 9.49 -7.54 -10.97
CA ILE A 161 10.10 -6.27 -10.62
C ILE A 161 9.62 -5.79 -9.24
N ALA A 162 10.52 -5.19 -8.45
CA ALA A 162 10.20 -4.55 -7.17
C ALA A 162 10.45 -3.03 -7.25
N PHE A 163 9.41 -2.26 -6.95
CA PHE A 163 9.44 -0.81 -6.78
C PHE A 163 9.46 -0.46 -5.29
N PRO A 164 10.30 0.50 -4.85
CA PRO A 164 10.13 1.11 -3.54
C PRO A 164 8.94 2.07 -3.54
N ALA A 165 8.53 2.52 -2.36
CA ALA A 165 7.66 3.68 -2.16
C ALA A 165 8.34 5.02 -2.57
N ILE A 166 8.79 5.12 -3.82
CA ILE A 166 9.48 6.29 -4.37
C ILE A 166 8.53 7.50 -4.34
N GLY A 167 9.06 8.68 -4.00
CA GLY A 167 8.29 9.93 -3.96
C GLY A 167 7.36 10.08 -2.76
N CYS A 168 7.27 9.08 -1.88
CA CYS A 168 6.41 9.09 -0.68
C CYS A 168 7.16 9.47 0.61
N GLY A 169 8.33 10.13 0.49
CA GLY A 169 9.11 10.62 1.63
C GLY A 169 8.62 11.96 2.16
N LYS A 170 9.35 12.53 3.14
CA LYS A 170 9.03 13.83 3.80
C LYS A 170 9.06 15.07 2.88
N HIS A 171 9.15 14.91 1.56
CA HIS A 171 9.39 15.99 0.60
C HIS A 171 8.12 16.73 0.12
N GLY A 172 7.00 16.61 0.83
CA GLY A 172 5.82 17.46 0.62
C GLY A 172 4.98 17.14 -0.63
N CYS A 173 5.25 16.04 -1.33
CA CYS A 173 4.40 15.57 -2.42
C CYS A 173 3.19 14.83 -1.86
N SER A 174 2.03 15.00 -2.51
CA SER A 174 0.84 14.26 -2.13
C SER A 174 1.05 12.77 -2.42
N VAL A 175 1.21 11.98 -1.34
CA VAL A 175 1.29 10.51 -1.38
C VAL A 175 0.14 9.95 -2.23
N ASP A 176 -1.06 10.54 -2.11
CA ASP A 176 -2.22 10.16 -2.92
C ASP A 176 -1.93 10.27 -4.43
N ILE A 177 -1.37 11.38 -4.90
CA ILE A 177 -1.07 11.58 -6.33
C ILE A 177 -0.02 10.58 -6.81
N VAL A 178 1.06 10.40 -6.05
CA VAL A 178 2.16 9.51 -6.44
C VAL A 178 1.66 8.07 -6.54
N VAL A 179 1.05 7.57 -5.47
CA VAL A 179 0.58 6.18 -5.36
C VAL A 179 -0.52 5.89 -6.38
N LYS A 180 -1.52 6.78 -6.48
CA LYS A 180 -2.62 6.63 -7.45
C LYS A 180 -2.12 6.62 -8.88
N THR A 181 -1.20 7.52 -9.24
CA THR A 181 -0.69 7.62 -10.61
C THR A 181 0.17 6.41 -10.95
N MET A 182 1.07 6.01 -10.04
CA MET A 182 1.94 4.84 -10.24
C MET A 182 1.14 3.53 -10.34
N ALA A 183 0.19 3.30 -9.44
CA ALA A 183 -0.67 2.12 -9.48
C ALA A 183 -1.56 2.10 -10.73
N LYS A 184 -2.15 3.25 -11.11
CA LYS A 184 -2.96 3.35 -12.34
C LYS A 184 -2.13 3.06 -13.59
N GLU A 185 -0.93 3.64 -13.69
CA GLU A 185 -0.10 3.46 -14.87
C GLU A 185 0.42 2.03 -14.99
N ILE A 186 0.86 1.40 -13.90
CA ILE A 186 1.25 -0.01 -13.92
C ILE A 186 0.06 -0.90 -14.33
N LYS A 187 -1.15 -0.64 -13.81
CA LYS A 187 -2.35 -1.37 -14.25
C LYS A 187 -2.58 -1.22 -15.75
N ASN A 188 -2.48 0.00 -16.29
CA ASN A 188 -2.63 0.26 -17.72
C ASN A 188 -1.60 -0.53 -18.54
N GLN A 189 -0.31 -0.49 -18.14
CA GLN A 189 0.74 -1.23 -18.83
C GLN A 189 0.48 -2.74 -18.83
N LEU A 190 0.09 -3.31 -17.69
CA LEU A 190 -0.21 -4.74 -17.58
C LEU A 190 -1.43 -5.14 -18.42
N SER A 191 -2.51 -4.34 -18.37
CA SER A 191 -3.75 -4.66 -19.08
C SER A 191 -3.66 -4.44 -20.58
N MET A 192 -3.15 -3.27 -21.03
CA MET A 192 -3.11 -2.91 -22.45
C MET A 192 -2.16 -3.81 -23.24
N ARG A 193 -1.06 -4.25 -22.61
CA ARG A 193 -0.06 -5.13 -23.24
C ARG A 193 -0.28 -6.61 -22.94
N ASN A 194 -1.27 -6.96 -22.13
CA ASN A 194 -1.51 -8.31 -21.61
C ASN A 194 -0.21 -8.96 -21.05
N LEU A 195 0.55 -8.16 -20.29
CA LEU A 195 1.93 -8.48 -19.92
C LEU A 195 1.96 -9.46 -18.74
N PRO A 196 2.60 -10.65 -18.85
CA PRO A 196 2.76 -11.60 -17.74
C PRO A 196 3.89 -11.15 -16.79
N LEU A 197 3.77 -9.96 -16.20
CA LEU A 197 4.75 -9.36 -15.31
C LEU A 197 4.21 -9.32 -13.87
N LYS A 198 5.03 -9.76 -12.92
CA LYS A 198 4.81 -9.56 -11.49
C LYS A 198 5.45 -8.25 -11.03
N VAL A 199 4.65 -7.31 -10.56
CA VAL A 199 5.11 -6.04 -9.99
C VAL A 199 4.90 -6.07 -8.48
N LYS A 200 5.94 -5.78 -7.71
CA LYS A 200 5.87 -5.63 -6.25
C LYS A 200 6.10 -4.19 -5.86
N PHE A 201 5.26 -3.62 -5.01
CA PHE A 201 5.54 -2.40 -4.26
C PHE A 201 6.00 -2.79 -2.86
N VAL A 202 7.21 -2.36 -2.49
CA VAL A 202 7.82 -2.63 -1.20
C VAL A 202 7.88 -1.33 -0.42
N VAL A 203 7.11 -1.28 0.66
CA VAL A 203 6.95 -0.11 1.52
C VAL A 203 7.70 -0.34 2.82
N GLN A 204 8.46 0.63 3.31
CA GLN A 204 9.18 0.48 4.57
C GLN A 204 8.20 0.35 5.75
N LEU A 205 8.59 -0.38 6.79
CA LEU A 205 7.73 -0.71 7.94
C LEU A 205 7.20 0.54 8.66
N GLU A 206 7.95 1.65 8.59
CA GLU A 206 7.60 2.92 9.23
C GLU A 206 6.59 3.75 8.41
N GLN A 207 6.24 3.34 7.19
CA GLN A 207 5.41 4.09 6.23
C GLN A 207 3.99 3.52 6.08
N GLN A 208 3.30 3.25 7.20
CA GLN A 208 1.97 2.63 7.20
C GLN A 208 0.95 3.38 6.31
N ASN A 209 0.95 4.71 6.35
CA ASN A 209 0.04 5.53 5.52
C ASN A 209 0.26 5.33 4.01
N VAL A 210 1.51 5.11 3.60
CA VAL A 210 1.86 4.85 2.20
C VAL A 210 1.44 3.44 1.80
N TYR A 211 1.68 2.46 2.68
CA TYR A 211 1.25 1.08 2.47
C TYR A 211 -0.28 0.97 2.31
N ASP A 212 -1.03 1.62 3.20
CA ASP A 212 -2.50 1.62 3.17
C ASP A 212 -3.03 2.22 1.86
N GLU A 213 -2.43 3.32 1.37
CA GLU A 213 -2.83 3.94 0.11
C GLU A 213 -2.47 3.04 -1.09
N PHE A 214 -1.30 2.39 -1.10
CA PHE A 214 -0.97 1.41 -2.15
C PHE A 214 -1.96 0.26 -2.16
N CYS A 215 -2.28 -0.31 -0.99
CA CYS A 215 -3.26 -1.38 -0.88
C CYS A 215 -4.61 -0.94 -1.45
N LYS A 216 -5.11 0.23 -1.05
CA LYS A 216 -6.35 0.80 -1.59
C LYS A 216 -6.29 0.95 -3.11
N GLN A 217 -5.25 1.59 -3.65
CA GLN A 217 -5.15 1.84 -5.09
C GLN A 217 -4.98 0.55 -5.91
N VAL A 218 -4.27 -0.46 -5.39
CA VAL A 218 -4.09 -1.76 -6.06
C VAL A 218 -5.39 -2.55 -6.11
N LEU A 219 -6.24 -2.46 -5.09
CA LEU A 219 -7.50 -3.19 -5.01
C LEU A 219 -8.64 -2.57 -5.82
N ILE A 220 -8.57 -1.28 -6.14
CA ILE A 220 -9.57 -0.60 -7.00
C ILE A 220 -9.45 -1.11 -8.45
N THR A 221 -10.45 -1.83 -8.95
CA THR A 221 -10.48 -2.30 -10.35
C THR A 221 -11.20 -1.27 -11.25
N PRO A 222 -10.82 -1.09 -12.54
CA PRO A 222 -11.44 -0.10 -13.43
C PRO A 222 -12.95 -0.27 -13.64
N ALA A 223 -13.49 -1.45 -13.37
CA ALA A 223 -14.91 -1.77 -13.52
C ALA A 223 -15.71 -1.54 -12.23
N GLY A 224 -15.53 -0.41 -11.52
CA GLY A 224 -16.43 0.08 -10.45
C GLY A 224 -16.75 -0.85 -9.27
N LYS A 225 -16.26 -2.09 -9.27
CA LYS A 225 -16.42 -3.06 -8.21
C LYS A 225 -15.17 -2.93 -7.37
N ALA A 226 -15.30 -2.15 -6.31
CA ALA A 226 -14.43 -2.29 -5.17
C ALA A 226 -14.49 -3.77 -4.76
N THR A 227 -13.42 -4.53 -5.03
CA THR A 227 -13.16 -5.74 -4.26
C THR A 227 -12.93 -5.24 -2.85
N PHE A 228 -14.01 -5.19 -2.07
CA PHE A 228 -13.94 -4.93 -0.64
C PHE A 228 -13.05 -6.05 -0.07
N PHE A 229 -11.76 -5.76 0.10
CA PHE A 229 -11.11 -6.30 1.27
C PHE A 229 -11.97 -5.80 2.42
N LEU A 230 -12.57 -6.74 3.16
CA LEU A 230 -13.21 -6.49 4.44
C LEU A 230 -12.17 -5.88 5.37
N ILE A 231 -11.89 -4.60 5.20
CA ILE A 231 -11.54 -3.76 6.32
C ILE A 231 -12.88 -3.57 6.99
N SER A 232 -13.13 -4.35 8.04
CA SER A 232 -14.23 -4.12 8.95
C SER A 232 -14.12 -2.67 9.41
N LYS A 233 -14.88 -1.76 8.77
CA LYS A 233 -14.88 -0.34 9.12
C LYS A 233 -15.63 -0.24 10.44
N VAL A 234 -14.90 -0.35 11.54
CA VAL A 234 -15.38 0.13 12.83
C VAL A 234 -15.29 1.65 12.75
N GLN A 235 -16.42 2.28 12.49
CA GLN A 235 -16.52 3.74 12.43
C GLN A 235 -17.13 4.24 13.73
N LEU A 236 -16.43 5.18 14.36
CA LEU A 236 -16.82 5.80 15.63
C LEU A 236 -17.33 7.19 15.30
N ILE A 237 -18.61 7.46 15.57
CA ILE A 237 -19.25 8.73 15.24
C ILE A 237 -19.51 9.49 16.54
N ARG A 238 -18.84 10.63 16.74
CA ARG A 238 -19.22 11.65 17.72
C ARG A 238 -20.09 12.66 16.98
N ASN A 239 -21.30 12.91 17.50
CA ASN A 239 -22.40 13.71 16.94
C ASN A 239 -23.32 13.02 15.93
N LEU A 240 -24.55 12.80 16.37
CA LEU A 240 -25.76 12.94 15.55
C LEU A 240 -26.85 13.52 16.45
N SER A 241 -27.27 14.75 16.16
CA SER A 241 -28.55 15.29 16.57
C SER A 241 -29.64 14.45 15.89
N THR A 242 -30.25 13.57 16.68
CA THR A 242 -31.47 12.78 16.53
C THR A 242 -32.16 12.68 15.15
N LEU A 243 -32.28 11.46 14.62
CA LEU A 243 -33.51 10.97 13.97
C LEU A 243 -33.63 9.46 14.20
N HIS A 244 -34.69 9.04 14.90
CA HIS A 244 -34.94 7.64 15.28
C HIS A 244 -35.48 6.82 14.10
N PHE A 245 -34.95 5.62 13.91
CA PHE A 245 -35.70 4.50 13.31
C PHE A 245 -35.57 3.28 14.23
N PHE A 246 -36.70 2.89 14.83
CA PHE A 246 -36.80 1.74 15.73
C PHE A 246 -37.12 0.48 14.93
N PHE A 247 -36.25 -0.53 14.99
CA PHE A 247 -36.63 -1.91 14.72
C PHE A 247 -36.20 -2.78 15.90
N ARG A 248 -37.18 -3.22 16.70
CA ARG A 248 -36.97 -4.10 17.85
C ARG A 248 -37.01 -5.54 17.37
N HIS A 249 -35.85 -6.19 17.25
CA HIS A 249 -35.77 -7.61 16.89
C HIS A 249 -35.40 -8.45 18.12
N THR A 250 -36.32 -9.32 18.53
CA THR A 250 -36.29 -10.19 19.73
C THR A 250 -35.14 -11.21 19.79
N PHE A 251 -34.36 -11.38 18.71
CA PHE A 251 -33.26 -12.34 18.65
C PHE A 251 -32.03 -11.89 19.46
N LEU A 252 -31.85 -10.58 19.62
CA LEU A 252 -30.62 -9.98 20.17
C LEU A 252 -30.59 -9.89 21.70
N ASP A 253 -31.75 -9.94 22.36
CA ASP A 253 -31.86 -9.94 23.82
C ASP A 253 -31.16 -11.16 24.45
N SER A 254 -31.08 -12.28 23.72
CA SER A 254 -30.38 -13.50 24.19
C SER A 254 -28.85 -13.41 24.16
N ILE A 255 -28.27 -12.47 23.40
CA ILE A 255 -26.82 -12.45 23.11
C ILE A 255 -26.06 -11.47 24.01
N PHE A 256 -26.71 -10.36 24.41
CA PHE A 256 -26.03 -9.21 25.01
C PHE A 256 -26.33 -8.94 26.48
N ASN A 257 -27.31 -9.61 27.09
CA ASN A 257 -27.73 -9.46 28.49
C ASN A 257 -28.02 -7.99 28.87
N ALA A 258 -29.31 -7.67 28.98
CA ALA A 258 -29.82 -6.32 29.11
C ALA A 258 -29.53 -5.71 30.49
N ASP A 259 -28.39 -5.03 30.64
CA ASP A 259 -28.14 -4.08 31.74
C ASP A 259 -27.60 -2.73 31.26
N TYR A 260 -27.55 -2.52 29.95
CA TYR A 260 -27.08 -1.27 29.37
C TYR A 260 -27.86 -0.95 28.08
N GLU A 261 -28.47 0.23 28.02
CA GLU A 261 -29.07 0.76 26.79
C GLU A 261 -27.96 1.03 25.76
N TYR A 262 -27.88 0.18 24.74
CA TYR A 262 -27.03 0.39 23.58
C TYR A 262 -27.87 0.40 22.31
N PHE A 263 -27.58 1.33 21.42
CA PHE A 263 -28.24 1.43 20.12
C PHE A 263 -27.31 0.87 19.04
N LEU A 264 -27.64 -0.31 18.53
CA LEU A 264 -27.01 -0.92 17.35
C LEU A 264 -27.88 -0.59 16.13
N ILE A 265 -27.36 0.23 15.22
CA ILE A 265 -27.98 0.48 13.92
C ILE A 265 -27.22 -0.38 12.90
N PHE A 266 -27.94 -1.30 12.25
CA PHE A 266 -27.43 -2.01 11.09
C PHE A 266 -28.11 -1.44 9.84
N SER A 267 -27.31 -0.97 8.88
CA SER A 267 -27.75 -0.82 7.50
C SER A 267 -27.30 -2.06 6.73
N ILE A 268 -28.26 -2.73 6.09
CA ILE A 268 -28.02 -3.81 5.11
C ILE A 268 -27.46 -3.20 3.83
#